data_AF-A0A2G9TA58-F1
#
_entry.id   AF-A0A2G9TA58-F1
#
_cell.length_a   1.000
_cell.length_b   1.000
_cell.length_c   1.000
_cell.angle_alpha   90.00
_cell.angle_beta   90.00
_cell.angle_gamma   90.00
#
_symmetry.space_group_name_H-M   'P 1'
#
loop_
_entity.id
_entity.type
_entity.pdbx_description
1 polymer ?
#
loop_
_entity_poly.entity_id
_entity_poly.type
_entity_poly.pdbx_seq_one_letter_code
_entity_poly.pdbx_strand_id
1 'polypeptide(L)'
;VIYGTINIASVFSSLSIRRSFKELTMERHSQLDVLDVFRVLAIIWVMVNHTGSEGRIDILERLPSAEKFKEAMHNHPIFGALLGNSALGVEIFLVLSGLLCARTWLRKADQPFARHYRIFLIRRILRLLPSVIFFMYIFAGPITKHFLPRFHSSMISACGAKGITSHLTLTGNWQSTPTCLGYLWYLGLDMQLYIMAPFLLHALYKQPAMGKSLCVLLITMSMFIRAGYCSAYGVCHKSDVDIPFISYPGQDPSTLGSIYGGLWEMYSRPYTKCGPFILGLL
;
A
#
# COMPACT_ATOMS: atom_id res chain seq x y z
N VAL A 1 20.21 15.14 10.15
CA VAL A 1 20.17 15.80 8.82
C VAL A 1 20.99 17.09 8.81
N ILE A 2 20.64 18.11 9.60
CA ILE A 2 21.41 19.38 9.67
C ILE A 2 22.87 19.13 10.12
N TYR A 3 23.07 18.38 11.20
CA TYR A 3 24.41 18.01 11.69
C TYR A 3 25.27 17.27 10.65
N GLY A 4 24.69 16.31 9.91
CA GLY A 4 25.37 15.60 8.82
C GLY A 4 25.60 16.44 7.57
N THR A 5 24.87 17.55 7.40
CA THR A 5 25.08 18.51 6.32
C THR A 5 26.27 19.42 6.61
N ILE A 6 26.49 19.74 7.89
CA ILE A 6 27.57 20.60 8.36
C ILE A 6 28.87 19.80 8.56
N ASN A 7 28.78 18.56 9.05
CA ASN A 7 29.94 17.75 9.40
C ASN A 7 30.11 16.53 8.47
N ILE A 8 30.96 16.68 7.45
CA ILE A 8 31.16 15.73 6.35
C ILE A 8 31.87 14.44 6.80
N ALA A 9 32.67 14.49 7.88
CA ALA A 9 33.38 13.32 8.42
C ALA A 9 32.52 12.45 9.35
N SER A 10 31.31 12.91 9.70
CA SER A 10 30.39 12.17 10.58
C SER A 10 29.76 10.98 9.86
N VAL A 11 29.42 9.92 10.61
CA VAL A 11 28.56 8.82 10.14
C VAL A 11 27.21 9.35 9.62
N PHE A 12 26.75 10.50 10.13
CA PHE A 12 25.54 11.18 9.69
C PHE A 12 25.68 11.96 8.38
N SER A 13 26.88 12.03 7.77
CA SER A 13 27.09 12.65 6.45
C SER A 13 26.28 11.99 5.33
N SER A 14 25.91 10.72 5.52
CA SER A 14 24.96 9.99 4.68
C SER A 14 23.56 10.62 4.67
N LEU A 15 23.18 11.35 5.73
CA LEU A 15 21.93 12.09 5.89
C LEU A 15 22.08 13.59 5.56
N SER A 16 23.13 13.96 4.83
CA SER A 16 23.37 15.34 4.38
C SER A 16 22.34 15.77 3.34
N ILE A 17 21.81 16.99 3.47
CA ILE A 17 20.89 17.60 2.49
C ILE A 17 21.59 17.75 1.15
N ARG A 18 22.86 18.20 1.14
CA ARG A 18 23.63 18.37 -0.10
C ARG A 18 23.78 17.05 -0.85
N ARG A 19 24.10 15.97 -0.12
CA ARG A 19 24.25 14.63 -0.71
C ARG A 19 22.90 14.11 -1.20
N SER A 20 21.84 14.27 -0.42
CA SER A 20 20.49 13.87 -0.81
C SER A 20 20.03 14.61 -2.07
N PHE A 21 20.25 15.93 -2.14
CA PHE A 21 19.92 16.74 -3.31
C PHE A 21 20.69 16.30 -4.54
N LYS A 22 22.00 16.07 -4.42
CA LYS A 22 22.83 15.55 -5.52
C LYS A 22 22.35 14.17 -5.99
N GLU A 23 22.01 13.27 -5.07
CA GLU A 23 21.49 11.94 -5.42
C GLU A 23 20.10 11.99 -6.05
N LEU A 24 19.28 12.99 -5.69
CA LEU A 24 17.94 13.21 -6.25
C LEU A 24 17.98 13.80 -7.66
N THR A 25 18.99 14.62 -7.98
CA THR A 25 19.11 15.27 -9.30
C THR A 25 20.06 14.54 -10.25
N MET A 26 20.75 13.51 -9.79
CA MET A 26 21.65 12.71 -10.62
C MET A 26 20.85 11.73 -11.47
N GLU A 27 21.05 11.81 -12.79
CA GLU A 27 20.48 10.86 -13.72
C GLU A 27 21.08 9.47 -13.49
N ARG A 28 20.21 8.46 -13.33
CA ARG A 28 20.63 7.07 -13.14
C ARG A 28 20.01 6.24 -14.24
N HIS A 29 20.80 5.88 -15.24
CA HIS A 29 20.36 4.93 -16.26
C HIS A 29 20.31 3.52 -15.68
N SER A 30 19.13 2.90 -15.75
CA SER A 30 18.91 1.51 -15.37
C SER A 30 18.28 0.75 -16.53
N GLN A 31 18.54 -0.55 -16.60
CA GLN A 31 17.84 -1.44 -17.54
C GLN A 31 16.33 -1.55 -17.27
N LEU A 32 15.83 -0.89 -16.22
CA LEU A 32 14.44 -0.94 -15.76
C LEU A 32 13.77 0.44 -15.77
N ASP A 33 14.32 1.42 -16.48
CA ASP A 33 13.76 2.78 -16.54
C ASP A 33 12.34 2.80 -17.12
N VAL A 34 11.99 1.85 -18.00
CA VAL A 34 10.60 1.67 -18.48
C VAL A 34 9.61 1.38 -17.35
N LEU A 35 10.06 0.78 -16.24
CA LEU A 35 9.20 0.53 -15.08
C LEU A 35 8.79 1.84 -14.40
N ASP A 36 9.56 2.93 -14.56
CA ASP A 36 9.19 4.23 -14.01
C ASP A 36 7.95 4.80 -14.69
N VAL A 37 7.71 4.50 -15.97
CA VAL A 37 6.44 4.85 -16.65
C VAL A 37 5.26 4.18 -15.96
N PHE A 38 5.36 2.87 -15.71
CA PHE A 38 4.32 2.13 -14.99
C PHE A 38 4.13 2.64 -13.56
N ARG A 39 5.20 3.03 -12.86
CA ARG A 39 5.11 3.66 -11.54
C ARG A 39 4.36 4.97 -11.60
N VAL A 40 4.73 5.86 -12.52
CA VAL A 40 4.08 7.17 -12.66
C VAL A 40 2.58 6.99 -12.97
N LEU A 41 2.24 6.10 -13.90
CA LEU A 41 0.84 5.79 -14.21
C LEU A 41 0.09 5.26 -12.99
N ALA A 42 0.68 4.32 -12.23
CA ALA A 42 0.07 3.79 -11.02
C ALA A 42 -0.10 4.85 -9.93
N ILE A 43 0.88 5.75 -9.73
CA ILE A 43 0.79 6.88 -8.80
C ILE A 43 -0.38 7.78 -9.19
N ILE A 44 -0.43 8.21 -10.45
CA ILE A 44 -1.50 9.09 -10.95
C ILE A 44 -2.86 8.41 -10.76
N TRP A 45 -2.97 7.12 -11.09
CA TRP A 45 -4.21 6.36 -10.93
C TRP A 45 -4.70 6.34 -9.48
N VAL A 46 -3.82 6.01 -8.54
CA VAL A 46 -4.13 5.98 -7.10
C VAL A 46 -4.52 7.37 -6.61
N MET A 47 -3.80 8.42 -7.02
CA MET A 47 -4.11 9.81 -6.67
C MET A 47 -5.47 10.27 -7.21
N VAL A 48 -5.77 9.98 -8.48
CA VAL A 48 -7.05 10.35 -9.11
C VAL A 48 -8.20 9.61 -8.42
N ASN A 49 -8.05 8.32 -8.12
CA ASN A 49 -9.10 7.57 -7.45
C ASN A 49 -9.32 8.08 -6.00
N HIS A 50 -8.27 8.26 -5.20
CA HIS A 50 -8.45 8.75 -3.82
C HIS A 50 -9.01 10.17 -3.78
N THR A 51 -8.59 11.06 -4.70
CA THR A 51 -9.15 12.42 -4.76
C THR A 51 -10.56 12.46 -5.36
N GLY A 52 -10.86 11.60 -6.33
CA GLY A 52 -12.15 11.48 -7.01
C GLY A 52 -13.18 10.59 -6.32
N SER A 53 -12.79 9.82 -5.31
CA SER A 53 -13.69 9.12 -4.40
C SER A 53 -13.69 9.86 -3.06
N GLU A 54 -12.85 9.46 -2.11
CA GLU A 54 -12.81 9.95 -0.73
C GLU A 54 -12.55 11.46 -0.61
N GLY A 55 -11.64 12.01 -1.41
CA GLY A 55 -11.18 13.39 -1.28
C GLY A 55 -12.19 14.45 -1.74
N ARG A 56 -13.36 14.04 -2.25
CA ARG A 56 -14.37 14.96 -2.75
C ARG A 56 -15.08 15.72 -1.63
N ILE A 57 -15.28 17.01 -1.85
CA ILE A 57 -15.91 17.91 -0.87
C ILE A 57 -17.31 17.45 -0.50
N ASP A 58 -18.09 16.94 -1.46
CA ASP A 58 -19.44 16.46 -1.20
C ASP A 58 -19.52 15.16 -0.41
N ILE A 59 -18.52 14.29 -0.51
CA ILE A 59 -18.38 13.16 0.43
C ILE A 59 -18.11 13.70 1.83
N LEU A 60 -17.14 14.60 1.96
CA LEU A 60 -16.76 15.18 3.25
C LEU A 60 -17.91 15.94 3.93
N GLU A 61 -18.72 16.66 3.16
CA GLU A 61 -19.88 17.44 3.61
C GLU A 61 -21.21 16.65 3.61
N ARG A 62 -21.19 15.36 3.24
CA ARG A 62 -22.35 14.46 3.19
C ARG A 62 -23.49 14.98 2.31
N LEU A 63 -23.14 15.59 1.18
CA LEU A 63 -24.12 16.14 0.25
C LEU A 63 -24.70 15.02 -0.64
N PRO A 64 -25.97 15.13 -1.08
CA PRO A 64 -26.60 14.14 -1.96
C PRO A 64 -25.87 13.92 -3.31
N SER A 65 -25.01 14.86 -3.73
CA SER A 65 -24.19 14.71 -4.93
C SER A 65 -23.13 13.61 -4.82
N ALA A 66 -22.75 13.21 -3.60
CA ALA A 66 -21.86 12.07 -3.36
C ALA A 66 -22.47 10.78 -3.92
N GLU A 67 -23.71 10.47 -3.53
CA GLU A 67 -24.44 9.27 -3.98
C GLU A 67 -24.73 9.32 -5.48
N LYS A 68 -25.11 10.50 -6.02
CA LYS A 68 -25.33 10.65 -7.48
C LYS A 68 -24.09 10.32 -8.30
N PHE A 69 -22.92 10.78 -7.87
CA PHE A 69 -21.67 10.44 -8.56
C PHE A 69 -21.34 8.96 -8.40
N LYS A 70 -21.53 8.40 -7.20
CA LYS A 70 -21.31 6.98 -6.95
C LYS A 70 -22.16 6.12 -7.89
N GLU A 71 -23.45 6.45 -8.04
CA GLU A 71 -24.35 5.82 -8.99
C GLU A 71 -23.88 6.00 -10.44
N ALA A 72 -23.47 7.22 -10.83
CA ALA A 72 -22.94 7.49 -12.16
C ALA A 72 -21.68 6.66 -12.47
N MET A 73 -20.79 6.49 -11.49
CA MET A 73 -19.60 5.65 -11.61
C MET A 73 -19.95 4.18 -11.81
N HIS A 74 -20.88 3.64 -11.02
CA HIS A 74 -21.35 2.27 -11.16
C HIS A 74 -22.03 2.00 -12.51
N ASN A 75 -22.76 2.98 -13.03
CA ASN A 75 -23.50 2.83 -14.29
C ASN A 75 -22.64 3.09 -15.54
N HIS A 76 -21.45 3.70 -15.41
CA HIS A 76 -20.62 4.02 -16.55
C HIS A 76 -19.68 2.86 -16.91
N PRO A 77 -19.79 2.23 -18.11
CA PRO A 77 -19.07 1.01 -18.43
C PRO A 77 -17.54 1.17 -18.45
N ILE A 78 -17.06 2.33 -18.91
CA ILE A 78 -15.61 2.62 -19.01
C ILE A 78 -15.08 3.24 -17.71
N PHE A 79 -15.59 4.41 -17.31
CA PHE A 79 -15.12 5.08 -16.10
C PHE A 79 -15.39 4.28 -14.83
N GLY A 80 -16.50 3.53 -14.72
CA GLY A 80 -16.73 2.63 -13.59
C GLY A 80 -15.65 1.56 -13.45
N ALA A 81 -15.27 0.92 -14.56
CA ALA A 81 -14.22 -0.09 -14.56
C ALA A 81 -12.82 0.48 -14.28
N LEU A 82 -12.52 1.69 -14.77
CA LEU A 82 -11.19 2.31 -14.65
C LEU A 82 -11.03 3.13 -13.37
N LEU A 83 -11.92 4.10 -13.16
CA LEU A 83 -11.87 5.06 -12.06
C LEU A 83 -12.72 4.64 -10.85
N GLY A 84 -13.58 3.63 -10.99
CA GLY A 84 -14.24 3.02 -9.84
C GLY A 84 -13.35 2.01 -9.11
N ASN A 85 -12.19 1.66 -9.68
CA ASN A 85 -11.31 0.58 -9.23
C ASN A 85 -9.86 1.06 -9.05
N SER A 86 -9.54 1.74 -7.94
CA SER A 86 -8.15 2.04 -7.56
C SER A 86 -7.25 0.81 -7.46
N ALA A 87 -7.83 -0.39 -7.32
CA ALA A 87 -7.07 -1.62 -7.22
C ALA A 87 -6.12 -1.79 -8.40
N LEU A 88 -6.43 -1.27 -9.59
CA LEU A 88 -5.53 -1.36 -10.75
C LEU A 88 -4.16 -0.72 -10.49
N GLY A 89 -4.13 0.48 -9.90
CA GLY A 89 -2.85 1.13 -9.54
C GLY A 89 -2.09 0.34 -8.47
N VAL A 90 -2.81 -0.18 -7.47
CA VAL A 90 -2.25 -1.04 -6.43
C VAL A 90 -1.68 -2.34 -7.00
N GLU A 91 -2.38 -2.96 -7.96
CA GLU A 91 -1.97 -4.20 -8.62
C GLU A 91 -0.69 -4.00 -9.42
N ILE A 92 -0.57 -2.88 -10.15
CA ILE A 92 0.69 -2.50 -10.81
C ILE A 92 1.81 -2.39 -9.78
N PHE A 93 1.60 -1.69 -8.66
CA PHE A 93 2.61 -1.60 -7.61
C PHE A 93 3.00 -2.95 -7.03
N LEU A 94 2.04 -3.86 -6.83
CA LEU A 94 2.32 -5.21 -6.34
C LEU A 94 3.17 -6.01 -7.32
N VAL A 95 2.86 -5.98 -8.61
CA VAL A 95 3.69 -6.62 -9.65
C VAL A 95 5.11 -6.06 -9.63
N LEU A 96 5.25 -4.73 -9.60
CA LEU A 96 6.55 -4.08 -9.55
C LEU A 96 7.32 -4.41 -8.26
N SER A 97 6.63 -4.47 -7.12
CA SER A 97 7.19 -4.89 -5.84
C SER A 97 7.73 -6.31 -5.90
N GLY A 98 6.97 -7.24 -6.49
CA GLY A 98 7.39 -8.63 -6.72
C GLY A 98 8.64 -8.69 -7.60
N LEU A 99 8.63 -8.00 -8.75
CA LEU A 99 9.74 -7.97 -9.69
C LEU A 99 11.04 -7.45 -9.06
N LEU A 100 10.97 -6.30 -8.38
CA LEU A 100 12.13 -5.71 -7.73
C LEU A 100 12.63 -6.57 -6.56
N CYS A 101 11.71 -7.23 -5.85
CA CYS A 101 12.01 -8.19 -4.81
C CYS A 101 12.80 -9.38 -5.37
N ALA A 102 12.30 -10.02 -6.43
CA ALA A 102 12.95 -11.12 -7.12
C ALA A 102 14.36 -10.74 -7.59
N ARG A 103 14.51 -9.59 -8.27
CA ARG A 103 15.83 -9.13 -8.74
C ARG A 103 16.80 -8.85 -7.60
N THR A 104 16.33 -8.26 -6.51
CA THR A 104 17.19 -7.96 -5.36
C THR A 104 17.67 -9.23 -4.67
N TRP A 105 16.78 -10.22 -4.51
CA TRP A 105 17.10 -11.52 -3.92
C TRP A 105 18.04 -12.33 -4.82
N LEU A 106 17.73 -12.47 -6.10
CA LEU A 106 18.48 -13.33 -7.01
C LEU A 106 19.95 -12.90 -7.20
N ARG A 107 20.27 -11.60 -7.01
CA ARG A 107 21.66 -11.10 -7.02
C ARG A 107 22.58 -11.75 -5.99
N LYS A 108 22.03 -12.36 -4.94
CA LYS A 108 22.79 -13.00 -3.85
C LYS A 108 22.20 -14.37 -3.47
N ALA A 109 21.61 -15.08 -4.44
CA ALA A 109 20.92 -16.35 -4.22
C ALA A 109 21.81 -17.45 -3.62
N ASP A 110 23.12 -17.39 -3.87
CA ASP A 110 24.08 -18.39 -3.38
C ASP A 110 24.48 -18.21 -1.91
N GLN A 111 24.08 -17.09 -1.28
CA GLN A 111 24.33 -16.88 0.14
C GLN A 111 23.48 -17.82 1.02
N PRO A 112 23.97 -18.21 2.22
CA PRO A 112 23.17 -18.99 3.15
C PRO A 112 21.83 -18.30 3.45
N PHE A 113 20.72 -19.04 3.24
CA PHE A 113 19.36 -18.49 3.26
C PHE A 113 19.08 -17.61 4.48
N ALA A 114 19.37 -18.08 5.69
CA ALA A 114 19.09 -17.35 6.93
C ALA A 114 19.87 -16.03 7.07
N ARG A 115 21.12 -15.97 6.58
CA ARG A 115 21.92 -14.73 6.59
C ARG A 115 21.38 -13.76 5.54
N HIS A 116 21.12 -14.26 4.35
CA HIS A 116 20.62 -13.45 3.25
C HIS A 116 19.23 -12.87 3.55
N TYR A 117 18.32 -13.70 4.06
CA TYR A 117 16.98 -13.33 4.51
C TYR A 117 16.99 -12.18 5.54
N ARG A 118 17.81 -12.30 6.60
CA ARG A 118 17.92 -11.23 7.61
C ARG A 118 18.40 -9.91 7.01
N ILE A 119 19.46 -9.94 6.19
CA ILE A 119 19.99 -8.75 5.54
C ILE A 119 18.95 -8.14 4.58
N PHE A 120 18.24 -8.98 3.85
CA PHE A 120 17.21 -8.60 2.89
C PHE A 120 16.04 -7.84 3.55
N LEU A 121 15.58 -8.32 4.70
CA LEU A 121 14.53 -7.66 5.49
C LEU A 121 15.03 -6.37 6.15
N ILE A 122 16.19 -6.40 6.80
CA ILE A 122 16.76 -5.21 7.48
C ILE A 122 16.92 -4.06 6.49
N ARG A 123 17.44 -4.33 5.29
CA ARG A 123 17.60 -3.31 4.24
C ARG A 123 16.28 -2.68 3.83
N ARG A 124 15.21 -3.47 3.72
CA ARG A 124 13.89 -2.93 3.36
C ARG A 124 13.28 -2.11 4.48
N ILE A 125 13.35 -2.58 5.72
CA ILE A 125 12.85 -1.85 6.90
C ILE A 125 13.57 -0.51 7.03
N LEU A 126 14.91 -0.49 6.95
CA LEU A 126 15.69 0.74 7.03
C LEU A 126 15.42 1.71 5.87
N ARG A 127 14.97 1.21 4.72
CA ARG A 127 14.55 2.04 3.59
C ARG A 127 13.15 2.63 3.78
N LEU A 128 12.21 1.86 4.34
CA LEU A 128 10.80 2.23 4.40
C LEU A 128 10.42 2.97 5.69
N LEU A 129 10.82 2.42 6.84
CA LEU A 129 10.32 2.84 8.15
C LEU A 129 10.66 4.30 8.51
N PRO A 130 11.85 4.86 8.18
CA PRO A 130 12.14 6.26 8.49
C PRO A 130 11.16 7.24 7.83
N SER A 131 10.79 6.99 6.57
CA SER A 131 9.82 7.82 5.85
C SER A 131 8.41 7.69 6.44
N VAL A 132 8.01 6.48 6.85
CA VAL A 132 6.72 6.25 7.52
C VAL A 132 6.67 6.97 8.87
N ILE A 133 7.70 6.86 9.69
CA ILE A 133 7.78 7.56 10.99
C ILE A 133 7.66 9.08 10.78
N PHE A 134 8.41 9.63 9.83
CA PHE A 134 8.38 11.06 9.54
C PHE A 134 7.00 11.51 9.03
N PHE A 135 6.39 10.74 8.12
CA PHE A 135 5.04 11.00 7.62
C PHE A 135 4.03 11.00 8.78
N MET A 136 4.05 9.98 9.63
CA MET A 136 3.15 9.88 10.78
C MET A 136 3.35 11.04 11.76
N TYR A 137 4.61 11.43 12.01
CA TYR A 137 4.91 12.57 12.88
C TYR A 137 4.31 13.89 12.36
N ILE A 138 4.43 14.16 11.06
CA ILE A 138 3.87 15.38 10.45
C ILE A 138 2.34 15.34 10.43
N PHE A 139 1.76 14.27 9.89
CA PHE A 139 0.34 14.25 9.55
C PHE A 139 -0.56 13.84 10.72
N ALA A 140 -0.11 12.90 11.56
CA ALA A 140 -0.82 12.56 12.79
C ALA A 140 -0.43 13.45 13.99
N GLY A 141 0.53 14.36 13.80
CA GLY A 141 0.93 15.35 14.79
C GLY A 141 -0.05 16.53 14.92
N PRO A 142 0.25 17.51 15.81
CA PRO A 142 -0.64 18.64 16.08
C PRO A 142 -0.76 19.64 14.93
N ILE A 143 0.18 19.62 13.98
CA ILE A 143 0.25 20.58 12.86
C ILE A 143 -1.03 20.52 12.01
N THR A 144 -1.50 19.31 11.68
CA THR A 144 -2.67 19.15 10.81
C THR A 144 -3.96 19.67 11.45
N LYS A 145 -4.08 19.60 12.78
CA LYS A 145 -5.24 20.13 13.49
C LYS A 145 -5.41 21.64 13.29
N HIS A 146 -4.30 22.38 13.19
CA HIS A 146 -4.33 23.83 13.02
C HIS A 146 -4.40 24.27 11.55
N PHE A 147 -3.52 23.72 10.70
CA PHE A 147 -3.40 24.17 9.31
C PHE A 147 -4.32 23.44 8.33
N LEU A 148 -4.76 22.22 8.65
CA LEU A 148 -5.57 21.38 7.77
C LEU A 148 -6.75 20.76 8.54
N PRO A 149 -7.63 21.56 9.18
CA PRO A 149 -8.65 21.06 10.11
C PRO A 149 -9.62 20.06 9.46
N ARG A 150 -9.95 20.24 8.17
CA ARG A 150 -10.80 19.30 7.41
C ARG A 150 -10.12 17.93 7.24
N PHE A 151 -8.84 17.91 6.87
CA PHE A 151 -8.05 16.67 6.76
C PHE A 151 -7.88 16.01 8.13
N HIS A 152 -7.60 16.79 9.17
CA HIS A 152 -7.49 16.28 10.52
C HIS A 152 -8.78 15.60 10.97
N SER A 153 -9.94 16.25 10.78
CA SER A 153 -11.24 15.70 11.16
C SER A 153 -11.56 14.39 10.44
N SER A 154 -11.26 14.28 9.14
CA SER A 154 -11.64 13.14 8.30
C SER A 154 -10.67 11.95 8.36
N MET A 155 -9.36 12.21 8.48
CA MET A 155 -8.30 11.19 8.28
C MET A 155 -7.47 10.90 9.54
N ILE A 156 -7.45 11.82 10.52
CA ILE A 156 -6.55 11.74 11.69
C ILE A 156 -7.32 11.60 13.00
N SER A 157 -8.52 12.19 13.10
CA SER A 157 -9.26 12.29 14.36
C SER A 157 -9.53 10.93 15.02
N ALA A 158 -9.73 9.88 14.22
CA ALA A 158 -9.97 8.51 14.67
C ALA A 158 -8.70 7.66 14.82
N CYS A 159 -7.50 8.22 14.62
CA CYS A 159 -6.27 7.44 14.66
C CYS A 159 -6.00 6.76 16.00
N GLY A 160 -6.07 7.53 17.09
CA GLY A 160 -5.68 7.08 18.42
C GLY A 160 -4.28 6.44 18.46
N ALA A 161 -3.93 5.82 19.59
CA ALA A 161 -2.66 5.12 19.70
C ALA A 161 -2.62 3.85 18.82
N LYS A 162 -3.75 3.13 18.70
CA LYS A 162 -3.84 1.87 17.96
C LYS A 162 -3.62 2.06 16.46
N GLY A 163 -4.26 3.05 15.83
CA GLY A 163 -4.11 3.32 14.40
C GLY A 163 -2.73 3.84 14.02
N ILE A 164 -2.15 4.70 14.86
CA ILE A 164 -0.76 5.14 14.65
C ILE A 164 0.18 3.93 14.77
N THR A 165 0.02 3.11 15.82
CA THR A 165 0.86 1.94 16.04
C THR A 165 0.76 0.96 14.88
N SER A 166 -0.43 0.68 14.35
CA SER A 166 -0.58 -0.26 13.23
C SER A 166 0.17 0.18 11.97
N HIS A 167 0.26 1.48 11.69
CA HIS A 167 1.04 1.97 10.55
C HIS A 167 2.55 1.90 10.81
N LEU A 168 2.98 2.20 12.03
CA LEU A 168 4.39 2.09 12.44
C LEU A 168 4.88 0.62 12.46
N THR A 169 3.99 -0.32 12.78
CA THR A 169 4.29 -1.76 12.76
C THR A 169 4.01 -2.42 11.41
N LEU A 170 3.57 -1.67 10.40
CA LEU A 170 3.22 -2.18 9.07
C LEU A 170 2.14 -3.29 9.12
N THR A 171 1.15 -3.08 9.99
CA THR A 171 -0.02 -3.97 10.20
C THR A 171 -1.36 -3.24 9.99
N GLY A 172 -1.35 -2.01 9.45
CA GLY A 172 -2.57 -1.23 9.17
C GLY A 172 -3.60 -1.96 8.30
N ASN A 173 -3.14 -2.83 7.40
CA ASN A 173 -4.00 -3.70 6.59
C ASN A 173 -4.67 -4.84 7.34
N TRP A 174 -4.57 -4.91 8.68
CA TRP A 174 -5.29 -5.86 9.53
C TRP A 174 -6.30 -5.18 10.46
N GLN A 175 -6.41 -3.85 10.39
CA GLN A 175 -7.42 -3.14 11.15
C GLN A 175 -8.81 -3.55 10.66
N SER A 176 -9.79 -3.67 11.57
CA SER A 176 -11.18 -3.90 11.18
C SER A 176 -11.83 -2.64 10.62
N THR A 177 -11.36 -1.46 11.05
CA THR A 177 -11.85 -0.14 10.64
C THR A 177 -10.65 0.74 10.25
N PRO A 178 -10.30 0.83 8.95
CA PRO A 178 -9.12 1.55 8.46
C PRO A 178 -9.37 3.07 8.33
N THR A 179 -9.81 3.69 9.41
CA THR A 179 -10.22 5.11 9.44
C THR A 179 -9.07 6.07 9.73
N CYS A 180 -7.94 5.55 10.21
CA CYS A 180 -6.71 6.31 10.42
C CYS A 180 -5.86 6.24 9.16
N LEU A 181 -5.75 7.32 8.40
CA LEU A 181 -4.90 7.37 7.20
C LEU A 181 -5.05 6.09 6.36
N GLY A 182 -6.31 5.72 6.07
CA GLY A 182 -6.68 4.38 5.64
C GLY A 182 -5.84 3.88 4.47
N TYR A 183 -5.57 4.75 3.50
CA TYR A 183 -4.72 4.53 2.33
C TYR A 183 -3.29 4.02 2.60
N LEU A 184 -2.76 4.14 3.83
CA LEU A 184 -1.45 3.60 4.22
C LEU A 184 -1.43 2.06 4.36
N TRP A 185 -2.58 1.41 4.34
CA TRP A 185 -2.71 -0.04 4.45
C TRP A 185 -1.80 -0.82 3.48
N TYR A 186 -1.59 -0.28 2.28
CA TYR A 186 -0.76 -0.89 1.25
C TYR A 186 0.64 -1.24 1.75
N LEU A 187 1.23 -0.38 2.59
CA LEU A 187 2.59 -0.57 3.11
C LEU A 187 2.70 -1.84 3.97
N GLY A 188 1.65 -2.15 4.74
CA GLY A 188 1.59 -3.37 5.54
C GLY A 188 1.45 -4.61 4.66
N LEU A 189 0.52 -4.58 3.70
CA LEU A 189 0.31 -5.64 2.73
C LEU A 189 1.62 -5.99 1.99
N ASP A 190 2.25 -4.98 1.39
CA ASP A 190 3.45 -5.11 0.57
C ASP A 190 4.66 -5.61 1.40
N MET A 191 4.79 -5.17 2.66
CA MET A 191 5.82 -5.71 3.56
C MET A 191 5.57 -7.18 3.90
N GLN A 192 4.33 -7.58 4.16
CA GLN A 192 3.98 -8.97 4.50
C GLN A 192 4.24 -9.91 3.32
N LEU A 193 3.91 -9.49 2.10
CA LEU A 193 4.24 -10.23 0.88
C LEU A 193 5.75 -10.33 0.67
N TYR A 194 6.50 -9.26 0.94
CA TYR A 194 7.97 -9.28 0.86
C TYR A 194 8.62 -10.20 1.89
N ILE A 195 8.06 -10.31 3.09
CA ILE A 195 8.52 -11.28 4.09
C ILE A 195 8.37 -12.71 3.56
N MET A 196 7.29 -13.01 2.84
CA MET A 196 7.03 -14.33 2.27
C MET A 196 7.83 -14.61 0.98
N ALA A 197 8.21 -13.58 0.24
CA ALA A 197 8.81 -13.72 -1.08
C ALA A 197 10.10 -14.56 -1.13
N PRO A 198 11.07 -14.44 -0.20
CA PRO A 198 12.27 -15.28 -0.18
C PRO A 198 12.00 -16.77 -0.16
N PHE A 199 10.93 -17.22 0.49
CA PHE A 199 10.59 -18.65 0.55
C PHE A 199 10.15 -19.15 -0.83
N LEU A 200 9.30 -18.38 -1.52
CA LEU A 200 8.88 -18.68 -2.89
C LEU A 200 10.06 -18.61 -3.86
N LEU A 201 10.89 -17.57 -3.75
CA LEU A 201 12.07 -17.39 -4.60
C LEU A 201 13.11 -18.49 -4.37
N HIS A 202 13.25 -18.98 -3.13
CA HIS A 202 14.14 -20.10 -2.84
C HIS A 202 13.63 -21.40 -3.47
N ALA A 203 12.31 -21.66 -3.41
CA ALA A 203 11.70 -22.79 -4.11
C ALA A 203 11.86 -22.66 -5.63
N LEU A 204 11.62 -21.48 -6.20
CA LEU A 204 11.83 -21.19 -7.62
C LEU A 204 13.28 -21.37 -8.06
N TYR A 205 14.25 -21.02 -7.21
CA TYR A 205 15.67 -21.16 -7.52
C TYR A 205 16.15 -22.61 -7.43
N LYS A 206 15.75 -23.35 -6.39
CA LYS A 206 16.24 -24.72 -6.14
C LYS A 206 15.46 -25.79 -6.91
N GLN A 207 14.15 -25.61 -7.06
CA GLN A 207 13.26 -26.56 -7.72
C GLN A 207 12.24 -25.79 -8.57
N PRO A 208 12.63 -25.30 -9.77
CA PRO A 208 11.80 -24.38 -10.56
C PRO A 208 10.39 -24.89 -10.86
N ALA A 209 10.23 -26.19 -11.14
CA ALA A 209 8.92 -26.78 -11.40
C ALA A 209 8.01 -26.71 -10.16
N MET A 210 8.51 -27.14 -9.00
CA MET A 210 7.77 -27.06 -7.73
C MET A 210 7.48 -25.60 -7.35
N GLY A 211 8.45 -24.70 -7.49
CA GLY A 211 8.27 -23.28 -7.22
C GLY A 211 7.20 -22.63 -8.09
N LYS A 212 7.18 -22.93 -9.39
CA LYS A 212 6.13 -22.45 -10.32
C LYS A 212 4.76 -23.01 -9.94
N SER A 213 4.66 -24.31 -9.67
CA SER A 213 3.41 -24.94 -9.23
C SER A 213 2.88 -24.32 -7.93
N LEU A 214 3.76 -24.04 -6.96
CA LEU A 214 3.39 -23.36 -5.71
C LEU A 214 2.89 -21.93 -5.97
N CYS A 215 3.54 -21.19 -6.87
CA CYS A 215 3.09 -19.84 -7.24
C CYS A 215 1.70 -19.86 -7.89
N VAL A 216 1.48 -20.76 -8.86
CA VAL A 216 0.17 -20.94 -9.51
C VAL A 216 -0.91 -21.34 -8.50
N LEU A 217 -0.59 -22.26 -7.58
CA LEU A 217 -1.49 -22.66 -6.51
C LEU A 217 -1.88 -21.45 -5.63
N LEU A 218 -0.92 -20.65 -5.17
CA LEU A 218 -1.19 -19.49 -4.32
C LEU A 218 -1.99 -18.40 -5.03
N ILE A 219 -1.71 -18.13 -6.31
CA ILE A 219 -2.50 -17.20 -7.14
C ILE A 219 -3.93 -17.70 -7.23
N THR A 220 -4.11 -18.99 -7.56
CA THR A 220 -5.42 -19.62 -7.72
C THR A 220 -6.22 -19.60 -6.42
N MET A 221 -5.59 -19.97 -5.30
CA MET A 221 -6.20 -19.89 -3.96
C MET A 221 -6.60 -18.46 -3.62
N SER A 222 -5.76 -17.47 -3.94
CA SER A 222 -6.08 -16.05 -3.71
C SER A 222 -7.32 -15.61 -4.46
N MET A 223 -7.45 -16.02 -5.73
CA MET A 223 -8.62 -15.75 -6.56
C MET A 223 -9.90 -16.39 -5.98
N PHE A 224 -9.83 -17.67 -5.56
CA PHE A 224 -10.98 -18.34 -4.95
C PHE A 224 -11.39 -17.74 -3.62
N ILE A 225 -10.43 -17.39 -2.75
CA ILE A 225 -10.73 -16.74 -1.48
C ILE A 225 -11.39 -15.37 -1.74
N ARG A 226 -10.85 -14.60 -2.69
CA ARG A 226 -11.42 -13.31 -3.10
C ARG A 226 -12.86 -13.47 -3.61
N ALA A 227 -13.13 -14.46 -4.45
CA ALA A 227 -14.48 -14.77 -4.95
C ALA A 227 -15.43 -15.21 -3.82
N GLY A 228 -14.93 -16.00 -2.87
CA GLY A 228 -15.66 -16.43 -1.68
C GLY A 228 -16.07 -15.25 -0.80
N TYR A 229 -15.15 -14.34 -0.50
CA TYR A 229 -15.47 -13.12 0.25
C TYR A 229 -16.50 -12.25 -0.49
N CYS A 230 -16.34 -12.04 -1.80
CA CYS A 230 -17.30 -11.21 -2.52
C CYS A 230 -18.71 -11.82 -2.50
N SER A 231 -18.81 -13.13 -2.66
CA SER A 231 -20.09 -13.85 -2.71
C SER A 231 -20.76 -13.92 -1.35
N ALA A 232 -20.01 -14.28 -0.30
CA ALA A 232 -20.52 -14.43 1.06
C ALA A 232 -21.02 -13.11 1.66
N TYR A 233 -20.36 -11.99 1.32
CA TYR A 233 -20.72 -10.67 1.83
C TYR A 233 -21.56 -9.84 0.84
N GLY A 234 -21.90 -10.37 -0.34
CA GLY A 234 -22.69 -9.66 -1.35
C GLY A 234 -22.01 -8.39 -1.88
N VAL A 235 -20.67 -8.41 -2.01
CA VAL A 235 -19.86 -7.24 -2.40
C VAL A 235 -19.20 -7.38 -3.77
N CYS A 236 -19.59 -8.38 -4.58
CA CYS A 236 -19.00 -8.59 -5.92
C CYS A 236 -19.22 -7.43 -6.90
N HIS A 237 -20.32 -6.68 -6.75
CA HIS A 237 -20.62 -5.51 -7.56
C HIS A 237 -20.11 -4.20 -6.96
N LYS A 238 -19.46 -4.27 -5.79
CA LYS A 238 -18.88 -3.09 -5.14
C LYS A 238 -17.47 -2.84 -5.68
N SER A 239 -17.06 -1.59 -5.65
CA SER A 239 -15.74 -1.15 -6.06
C SER A 239 -15.10 -0.28 -4.97
N ASP A 240 -13.95 0.32 -5.25
CA ASP A 240 -13.20 1.03 -4.22
C ASP A 240 -13.89 2.33 -3.78
N VAL A 241 -14.78 2.87 -4.62
CA VAL A 241 -15.67 4.00 -4.27
C VAL A 241 -16.70 3.63 -3.17
N ASP A 242 -16.86 2.34 -2.87
CA ASP A 242 -17.71 1.83 -1.80
C ASP A 242 -16.96 1.67 -0.45
N ILE A 243 -15.64 1.86 -0.41
CA ILE A 243 -14.85 1.78 0.84
C ILE A 243 -14.69 3.19 1.40
N PRO A 244 -15.42 3.58 2.47
CA PRO A 244 -15.27 4.91 3.03
C PRO A 244 -14.00 4.93 3.90
N PHE A 245 -12.86 5.41 3.41
CA PHE A 245 -11.65 5.55 4.28
C PHE A 245 -11.70 6.76 5.22
N ILE A 246 -12.83 7.46 5.25
CA ILE A 246 -13.07 8.63 6.09
C ILE A 246 -13.80 8.20 7.36
N SER A 247 -13.41 8.83 8.47
CA SER A 247 -14.18 8.75 9.72
C SER A 247 -14.64 10.12 10.16
N TYR A 248 -15.75 10.14 10.90
CA TYR A 248 -16.25 11.33 11.54
C TYR A 248 -16.23 11.17 13.06
N PRO A 249 -16.00 12.27 13.81
CA PRO A 249 -16.09 12.24 15.27
C PRO A 249 -17.44 11.69 15.74
N GLY A 250 -17.42 10.85 16.78
CA GLY A 250 -18.64 10.33 17.43
C GLY A 250 -19.27 9.09 16.76
N GLN A 251 -18.62 8.48 15.77
CA GLN A 251 -19.07 7.21 15.20
C GLN A 251 -18.64 6.01 16.04
N ASP A 252 -19.57 5.10 16.31
CA ASP A 252 -19.29 3.87 17.03
C ASP A 252 -18.53 2.85 16.15
N PRO A 253 -17.39 2.30 16.62
CA PRO A 253 -16.60 1.33 15.86
C PRO A 253 -17.36 0.07 15.41
N SER A 254 -18.38 -0.39 16.15
CA SER A 254 -19.14 -1.58 15.76
C SER A 254 -20.03 -1.31 14.56
N THR A 255 -20.62 -0.11 14.51
CA THR A 255 -21.38 0.39 13.35
C THR A 255 -20.49 0.47 12.11
N LEU A 256 -19.29 1.04 12.26
CA LEU A 256 -18.30 1.15 11.18
C LEU A 256 -17.80 -0.22 10.69
N GLY A 257 -17.58 -1.17 11.59
CA GLY A 257 -17.09 -2.52 11.24
C GLY A 257 -17.98 -3.24 10.23
N SER A 258 -19.29 -3.06 10.33
CA SER A 258 -20.25 -3.63 9.36
C SER A 258 -20.12 -3.04 7.95
N ILE A 259 -19.73 -1.76 7.84
CA ILE A 259 -19.55 -1.04 6.57
C ILE A 259 -18.32 -1.56 5.82
N TYR A 260 -17.24 -1.85 6.55
CA TYR A 260 -16.01 -2.41 5.98
C TYR A 260 -16.10 -3.93 5.79
N GLY A 261 -17.06 -4.61 6.42
CA GLY A 261 -17.25 -6.04 6.36
C GLY A 261 -17.23 -6.60 4.93
N GLY A 262 -16.43 -7.65 4.71
CA GLY A 262 -16.29 -8.29 3.41
C GLY A 262 -15.41 -7.53 2.42
N LEU A 263 -15.79 -6.30 2.06
CA LEU A 263 -15.09 -5.51 1.04
C LEU A 263 -13.66 -5.16 1.48
N TRP A 264 -13.48 -4.76 2.73
CA TRP A 264 -12.15 -4.47 3.27
C TRP A 264 -11.27 -5.71 3.41
N GLU A 265 -11.84 -6.84 3.82
CA GLU A 265 -11.13 -8.13 3.89
C GLU A 265 -10.66 -8.56 2.49
N MET A 266 -11.52 -8.38 1.49
CA MET A 266 -11.21 -8.65 0.10
C MET A 266 -10.13 -7.71 -0.46
N TYR A 267 -10.08 -6.48 0.06
CA TYR A 267 -9.25 -5.41 -0.46
C TYR A 267 -7.84 -5.37 0.14
N SER A 268 -7.69 -5.64 1.44
CA SER A 268 -6.47 -5.32 2.20
C SER A 268 -5.64 -6.53 2.64
N ARG A 269 -6.19 -7.75 2.52
CA ARG A 269 -5.55 -8.94 3.09
C ARG A 269 -4.53 -9.56 2.13
N PRO A 270 -3.38 -10.04 2.62
CA PRO A 270 -2.36 -10.67 1.77
C PRO A 270 -2.89 -11.83 0.94
N TYR A 271 -3.71 -12.69 1.55
CA TYR A 271 -4.23 -13.88 0.90
C TYR A 271 -5.27 -13.58 -0.19
N THR A 272 -5.89 -12.40 -0.22
CA THR A 272 -6.80 -11.97 -1.30
C THR A 272 -6.12 -11.12 -2.38
N LYS A 273 -4.87 -10.71 -2.16
CA LYS A 273 -4.12 -9.76 -3.01
C LYS A 273 -2.71 -10.21 -3.39
N CYS A 274 -2.27 -11.41 -3.02
CA CYS A 274 -0.91 -11.87 -3.31
C CYS A 274 -0.67 -12.16 -4.79
N GLY A 275 -1.71 -12.39 -5.59
CA GLY A 275 -1.61 -12.81 -6.99
C GLY A 275 -0.69 -11.92 -7.85
N PRO A 276 -0.99 -10.62 -8.00
CA PRO A 276 -0.15 -9.67 -8.76
C PRO A 276 1.30 -9.62 -8.27
N PHE A 277 1.52 -9.68 -6.95
CA PHE A 277 2.86 -9.70 -6.38
C PHE A 277 3.62 -10.97 -6.78
N ILE A 278 2.97 -12.14 -6.71
CA ILE A 278 3.56 -13.43 -7.09
C ILE A 278 3.83 -13.47 -8.60
N LEU A 279 2.96 -12.89 -9.44
CA LEU A 279 3.23 -12.72 -10.87
C LEU A 279 4.51 -11.93 -11.12
N GLY A 280 4.78 -10.91 -10.30
CA GLY A 280 6.06 -10.19 -10.35
C GLY A 280 7.27 -11.03 -9.92
N LEU A 281 7.10 -12.10 -9.14
CA LEU A 281 8.20 -12.99 -8.74
C LEU A 281 8.63 -13.97 -9.84
N LEU A 282 7.71 -14.30 -10.74
CA LEU A 282 7.88 -15.25 -11.85
C LEU A 282 8.60 -14.60 -13.04
#